data_AF-A0A6L8GUL0-F1
#
_entry.id   AF-A0A6L8GUL0-F1
#
_cell.length_a   1.000
_cell.length_b   1.000
_cell.length_c   1.000
_cell.angle_alpha   90.00
_cell.angle_beta   90.00
_cell.angle_gamma   90.00
#
_symmetry.space_group_name_H-M   'P 1'
#
loop_
_entity.id
_entity.type
_entity.pdbx_description
1 polymer ?
#
loop_
_entity_poly.entity_id
_entity_poly.type
_entity_poly.pdbx_seq_one_letter_code
_entity_poly.pdbx_strand_id
1 'polypeptide(L)'
;MTKQSPPMPNSKQPYQGNHKATMRQPPAKAWTGQPYPAYKDFSVEWLGQVPEHWEMLRFKGIVANVMDLTKKLQRDDIYLALEHVESWTGRFSVAKDDIDFDSQVKRFRARDVLFGKLRPYLAKVVCPGRGGVCAGEFLVLRPRHTGLLPQYLEQLLRSKPVILA
;
A
#
# COMPACT_ATOMS: atom_id res chain seq x y z
N MET A 1 45.71 -60.87 -2.37
CA MET A 1 44.80 -59.87 -2.95
C MET A 1 43.47 -59.99 -2.23
N THR A 2 42.82 -59.00 -1.63
CA THR A 2 43.10 -57.59 -1.42
C THR A 2 42.12 -57.14 -0.32
N LYS A 3 42.66 -56.57 0.76
CA LYS A 3 42.12 -55.53 1.66
C LYS A 3 40.65 -55.62 2.12
N GLN A 4 40.54 -55.88 3.43
CA GLN A 4 39.46 -55.48 4.32
C GLN A 4 39.11 -53.99 4.14
N SER A 5 37.82 -53.69 3.99
CA SER A 5 37.28 -52.33 4.02
C SER A 5 37.20 -51.79 5.46
N PRO A 6 37.50 -50.50 5.70
CA PRO A 6 37.52 -49.90 7.03
C PRO A 6 36.12 -49.58 7.58
N PRO A 7 35.98 -49.41 8.91
CA PRO A 7 34.69 -49.27 9.59
C PRO A 7 34.09 -47.87 9.44
N MET A 8 32.76 -47.81 9.47
CA MET A 8 32.00 -46.56 9.54
C MET A 8 32.19 -45.86 10.89
N PRO A 9 32.48 -44.54 10.94
CA PRO A 9 32.36 -43.77 12.16
C PRO A 9 30.90 -43.43 12.44
N ASN A 10 30.41 -43.89 13.59
CA ASN A 10 29.19 -43.42 14.21
C ASN A 10 29.48 -42.11 14.95
N SER A 11 28.85 -41.01 14.56
CA SER A 11 28.77 -39.81 15.40
C SER A 11 27.35 -39.28 15.38
N LYS A 12 26.65 -39.54 16.50
CA LYS A 12 25.43 -38.86 16.93
C LYS A 12 25.65 -37.34 16.89
N GLN A 13 24.75 -36.59 16.26
CA GLN A 13 24.23 -35.34 16.81
C GLN A 13 22.98 -34.89 16.02
N PRO A 14 21.86 -34.57 16.71
CA PRO A 14 20.66 -34.05 16.06
C PRO A 14 20.89 -32.62 15.58
N TYR A 15 20.40 -32.34 14.37
CA TYR A 15 20.46 -31.02 13.74
C TYR A 15 19.57 -30.03 14.51
N GLN A 16 20.15 -29.34 15.50
CA GLN A 16 19.56 -28.15 16.10
C GLN A 16 19.86 -26.93 15.21
N GLY A 17 19.01 -26.71 14.21
CA GLY A 17 19.01 -25.50 13.41
C GLY A 17 18.39 -24.33 14.18
N ASN A 18 19.23 -23.58 14.90
CA ASN A 18 18.89 -22.26 15.44
C ASN A 18 18.68 -21.26 14.29
N HIS A 19 17.44 -21.12 13.82
CA HIS A 19 17.03 -19.96 13.03
C HIS A 19 16.08 -19.08 13.85
N LYS A 20 16.57 -18.58 15.00
CA LYS A 20 16.06 -17.29 15.49
C LYS A 20 16.59 -16.22 14.55
N ALA A 21 15.90 -16.04 13.42
CA ALA A 21 15.98 -14.78 12.69
C ALA A 21 15.43 -13.72 13.64
N THR A 22 16.33 -13.07 14.37
CA THR A 22 16.02 -11.82 15.05
C THR A 22 15.68 -10.83 13.94
N MET A 23 14.41 -10.77 13.57
CA MET A 23 13.85 -9.61 12.89
C MET A 23 14.10 -8.43 13.82
N ARG A 24 15.22 -7.74 13.60
CA ARG A 24 15.45 -6.41 14.14
C ARG A 24 14.40 -5.53 13.48
N GLN A 25 13.21 -5.48 14.07
CA GLN A 25 12.31 -4.37 13.83
C GLN A 25 13.13 -3.12 14.16
N PRO A 26 13.33 -2.18 13.21
CA PRO A 26 13.91 -0.90 13.58
C PRO A 26 13.01 -0.32 14.68
N PRO A 27 13.57 0.21 15.78
CA PRO A 27 12.75 0.72 16.86
C PRO A 27 11.83 1.77 16.26
N ALA A 28 10.52 1.57 16.39
CA ALA A 28 9.56 2.62 16.08
C ALA A 28 9.98 3.82 16.91
N LYS A 29 10.48 4.87 16.24
CA LYS A 29 10.93 6.09 16.91
C LYS A 29 9.70 6.63 17.63
N ALA A 30 9.67 6.47 18.95
CA ALA A 30 8.59 7.01 19.76
C ALA A 30 8.52 8.51 19.50
N TRP A 31 7.32 9.01 19.22
CA TRP A 31 7.12 10.43 19.00
C TRP A 31 7.54 11.18 20.27
N THR A 32 8.53 12.07 20.14
CA THR A 32 9.19 12.72 21.28
C THR A 32 8.42 13.93 21.83
N GLY A 33 7.31 14.32 21.21
CA GLY A 33 6.51 15.49 21.59
C GLY A 33 7.22 16.85 21.38
N GLN A 34 8.45 16.86 20.85
CA GLN A 34 9.24 18.07 20.69
C GLN A 34 8.74 18.89 19.48
N PRO A 35 8.61 20.22 19.60
CA PRO A 35 8.25 21.08 18.48
C PRO A 35 9.35 21.08 17.41
N TYR A 36 8.98 21.42 16.18
CA TYR A 36 9.96 21.58 15.11
C TYR A 36 10.85 22.82 15.39
N PRO A 37 12.11 22.82 14.95
CA PRO A 37 13.05 23.90 15.26
C PRO A 37 12.66 25.25 14.64
N ALA A 38 11.88 25.24 13.56
CA ALA A 38 11.43 26.44 12.89
C ALA A 38 10.08 26.23 12.19
N TYR A 39 9.33 27.32 12.10
CA TYR A 39 7.99 27.39 11.51
C TYR A 39 7.90 28.57 10.56
N LYS A 40 7.03 28.46 9.57
CA LYS A 40 6.68 29.54 8.65
C LYS A 40 5.18 29.76 8.64
N ASP A 41 4.78 31.02 8.47
CA ASP A 41 3.39 31.36 8.26
C ASP A 41 2.91 30.88 6.91
N PHE A 42 1.75 30.23 6.90
CA PHE A 42 1.12 29.77 5.70
C PHE A 42 0.13 30.82 5.20
N SER A 43 0.08 31.07 3.89
CA SER A 43 -0.83 32.07 3.29
C SER A 43 -2.31 31.69 3.33
N VAL A 44 -2.66 30.65 4.10
CA VAL A 44 -4.00 30.08 4.19
C VAL A 44 -4.44 30.20 5.65
N GLU A 45 -5.40 31.08 5.90
CA GLU A 45 -5.75 31.55 7.25
C GLU A 45 -6.10 30.44 8.24
N TRP A 46 -6.76 29.36 7.79
CA TRP A 46 -7.18 28.25 8.66
C TRP A 46 -6.04 27.32 9.09
N LEU A 47 -4.87 27.36 8.43
CA LEU A 47 -3.77 26.42 8.67
C LEU A 47 -2.73 26.96 9.67
N GLY A 48 -2.61 28.29 9.80
CA GLY A 48 -1.67 28.93 10.71
C GLY A 48 -0.20 28.67 10.35
N GLN A 49 0.61 28.37 11.37
CA GLN A 49 2.05 28.09 11.21
C GLN A 49 2.31 26.61 10.94
N VAL A 50 3.17 26.35 9.96
CA VAL A 50 3.61 24.99 9.61
C VAL A 50 5.13 24.86 9.75
N PRO A 51 5.67 23.65 9.91
CA PRO A 51 7.10 23.45 9.95
C PRO A 51 7.80 24.01 8.71
N GLU A 52 8.93 24.68 8.89
CA GLU A 52 9.56 25.43 7.80
C GLU A 52 9.93 24.55 6.59
N HIS A 53 10.33 23.30 6.85
CA HIS A 53 10.70 22.29 5.86
C HIS A 53 9.50 21.69 5.09
N TRP A 54 8.25 22.03 5.42
CA TRP A 54 7.09 21.54 4.68
C TRP A 54 6.95 22.25 3.34
N GLU A 55 6.73 21.47 2.29
CA GLU A 55 6.47 22.01 0.95
C GLU A 55 5.00 21.93 0.60
N MET A 56 4.51 22.96 -0.09
CA MET A 56 3.16 22.96 -0.62
C MET A 56 3.13 22.44 -2.05
N LEU A 57 2.49 21.30 -2.24
CA LEU A 57 2.42 20.65 -3.53
C LEU A 57 0.97 20.54 -3.98
N ARG A 58 0.69 20.87 -5.24
CA ARG A 58 -0.64 20.63 -5.83
C ARG A 58 -0.84 19.14 -6.07
N PHE A 59 -1.98 18.61 -5.62
CA PHE A 59 -2.32 17.19 -5.74
C PHE A 59 -2.11 16.62 -7.16
N LYS A 60 -2.59 17.34 -8.19
CA LYS A 60 -2.44 16.98 -9.61
C LYS A 60 -0.98 16.83 -10.06
N GLY A 61 -0.04 17.52 -9.42
CA GLY A 61 1.39 17.46 -9.74
C GLY A 61 2.08 16.23 -9.16
N ILE A 62 1.57 15.68 -8.05
CA ILE A 62 2.23 14.62 -7.28
C ILE A 62 1.54 13.25 -7.40
N VAL A 63 0.33 13.21 -7.94
CA VAL A 63 -0.45 11.99 -8.18
C VAL A 63 -0.97 11.98 -9.61
N ALA A 64 -0.85 10.84 -10.31
CA ALA A 64 -1.46 10.63 -11.62
C ALA A 64 -2.66 9.69 -11.54
N ASN A 65 -3.72 10.02 -12.27
CA ASN A 65 -4.83 9.08 -12.51
C ASN A 65 -4.49 8.20 -13.72
N VAL A 66 -4.31 6.91 -13.51
CA VAL A 66 -3.92 5.93 -14.53
C VAL A 66 -5.17 5.39 -15.22
N MET A 67 -5.18 5.48 -16.55
CA MET A 67 -6.28 5.04 -17.41
C MET A 67 -5.82 3.86 -18.29
N ASP A 68 -5.41 2.77 -17.63
CA ASP A 68 -4.98 1.54 -18.30
C ASP A 68 -6.17 0.55 -18.29
N LEU A 69 -6.81 0.34 -19.44
CA LEU A 69 -8.00 -0.51 -19.56
C LEU A 69 -7.64 -1.89 -20.11
N THR A 70 -8.25 -2.92 -19.55
CA THR A 70 -8.02 -4.30 -19.98
C THR A 70 -9.28 -5.17 -19.84
N LYS A 71 -9.31 -6.27 -20.57
CA LYS A 71 -10.30 -7.35 -20.42
C LYS A 71 -9.66 -8.67 -19.95
N LYS A 72 -8.36 -8.65 -19.62
CA LYS A 72 -7.59 -9.86 -19.31
C LYS A 72 -7.07 -9.80 -17.88
N LEU A 73 -7.29 -10.89 -17.16
CA LEU A 73 -6.66 -11.15 -15.87
C LEU A 73 -5.32 -11.87 -16.09
N GLN A 74 -4.27 -11.46 -15.38
CA GLN A 74 -3.01 -12.19 -15.32
C GLN A 74 -3.03 -13.18 -14.15
N ARG A 75 -2.16 -14.20 -14.20
CA ARG A 75 -2.17 -15.34 -13.26
C ARG A 75 -2.12 -14.96 -11.77
N ASP A 76 -1.56 -13.80 -11.44
CA ASP A 76 -1.41 -13.30 -10.07
C ASP A 76 -2.14 -11.98 -9.80
N ASP A 77 -2.97 -11.52 -10.74
CA ASP A 77 -3.77 -10.32 -10.56
C ASP A 77 -4.86 -10.56 -9.52
N ILE A 78 -5.03 -9.63 -8.58
CA ILE A 78 -6.26 -9.56 -7.77
C ILE A 78 -7.31 -8.72 -8.51
N TYR A 79 -8.58 -8.97 -8.23
CA TYR A 79 -9.68 -8.10 -8.66
C TYR A 79 -10.26 -7.33 -7.48
N LEU A 80 -10.47 -6.03 -7.67
CA LEU A 80 -11.07 -5.15 -6.66
C LEU A 80 -12.28 -4.40 -7.20
N ALA A 81 -13.43 -4.62 -6.55
CA ALA A 81 -14.66 -3.86 -6.72
C ALA A 81 -14.99 -3.12 -5.42
N LEU A 82 -15.99 -2.24 -5.44
CA LEU A 82 -16.33 -1.41 -4.27
C LEU A 82 -16.80 -2.27 -3.09
N GLU A 83 -17.48 -3.39 -3.33
CA GLU A 83 -17.94 -4.34 -2.31
C GLU A 83 -16.80 -5.02 -1.55
N HIS A 84 -15.61 -5.11 -2.16
CA HIS A 84 -14.43 -5.72 -1.54
C HIS A 84 -13.75 -4.79 -0.52
N VAL A 85 -14.06 -3.49 -0.54
CA VAL A 85 -13.40 -2.47 0.27
C VAL A 85 -14.31 -2.02 1.40
N GLU A 86 -13.83 -2.15 2.64
CA GLU A 86 -14.54 -1.68 3.82
C GLU A 86 -14.46 -0.14 3.90
N SER A 87 -15.60 0.48 4.21
CA SER A 87 -15.71 1.93 4.31
C SER A 87 -14.78 2.49 5.40
N TRP A 88 -14.03 3.56 5.11
CA TRP A 88 -13.21 4.31 6.07
C TRP A 88 -12.01 3.60 6.69
N THR A 89 -11.76 2.31 6.41
CA THR A 89 -10.70 1.55 7.11
C THR A 89 -9.45 1.32 6.28
N GLY A 90 -9.54 1.41 4.95
CA GLY A 90 -8.44 1.01 4.06
C GLY A 90 -8.29 -0.51 3.90
N ARG A 91 -9.13 -1.30 4.57
CA ARG A 91 -9.10 -2.76 4.50
C ARG A 91 -9.92 -3.26 3.32
N PHE A 92 -9.50 -4.40 2.81
CA PHE A 92 -10.19 -5.08 1.73
C PHE A 92 -10.03 -6.58 1.87
N SER A 93 -10.99 -7.32 1.34
CA SER A 93 -10.99 -8.78 1.32
C SER A 93 -11.28 -9.24 -0.10
N VAL A 94 -10.45 -10.16 -0.61
CA VAL A 94 -10.60 -10.71 -1.97
C VAL A 94 -10.89 -12.19 -1.84
N ALA A 95 -11.97 -12.66 -2.46
CA ALA A 95 -12.21 -14.09 -2.64
C ALA A 95 -11.36 -14.60 -3.82
N LYS A 96 -10.82 -15.82 -3.71
CA LYS A 96 -10.03 -16.48 -4.78
C LYS A 96 -10.92 -17.24 -5.75
N ASP A 97 -12.09 -16.71 -6.07
CA ASP A 97 -12.98 -17.37 -7.02
C ASP A 97 -12.53 -17.04 -8.44
N ASP A 98 -12.97 -17.85 -9.42
CA ASP A 98 -12.76 -17.53 -10.84
C ASP A 98 -13.52 -16.25 -11.17
N ILE A 99 -12.77 -15.16 -11.30
CA ILE A 99 -13.35 -13.82 -11.50
C ILE A 99 -13.55 -13.63 -13.00
N ASP A 100 -14.79 -13.82 -13.43
CA ASP A 100 -15.22 -13.46 -14.76
C ASP A 100 -15.84 -12.05 -14.73
N PHE A 101 -15.36 -11.17 -15.61
CA PHE A 101 -15.91 -9.82 -15.77
C PHE A 101 -16.09 -9.52 -17.25
N ASP A 102 -17.32 -9.20 -17.64
CA ASP A 102 -17.69 -9.00 -19.05
C ASP A 102 -17.36 -7.57 -19.56
N SER A 103 -16.99 -6.68 -18.63
CA SER A 103 -16.75 -5.25 -18.89
C SER A 103 -15.26 -4.88 -18.89
N GLN A 104 -14.92 -3.73 -19.49
CA GLN A 104 -13.56 -3.20 -19.39
C GLN A 104 -13.25 -2.80 -17.95
N VAL A 105 -12.19 -3.38 -17.38
CA VAL A 105 -11.66 -3.06 -16.05
C VAL A 105 -10.40 -2.23 -16.17
N LYS A 106 -10.00 -1.58 -15.08
CA LYS A 106 -8.76 -0.79 -15.01
C LYS A 106 -7.64 -1.62 -14.40
N ARG A 107 -6.46 -1.57 -14.98
CA ARG A 107 -5.25 -2.20 -14.43
C ARG A 107 -4.55 -1.25 -13.46
N PHE A 108 -4.12 -1.79 -12.33
CA PHE A 108 -3.35 -1.09 -11.32
C PHE A 108 -2.09 -1.90 -10.94
N ARG A 109 -1.10 -1.20 -10.39
CA ARG A 109 0.14 -1.78 -9.88
C ARG A 109 0.12 -1.82 -8.36
N ALA A 110 0.96 -2.67 -7.78
CA ALA A 110 1.22 -2.63 -6.35
C ALA A 110 1.56 -1.20 -5.91
N ARG A 111 0.95 -0.75 -4.81
CA ARG A 111 1.09 0.58 -4.21
C ARG A 111 0.44 1.73 -5.00
N ASP A 112 -0.35 1.44 -6.04
CA ASP A 112 -1.34 2.42 -6.49
C ASP A 112 -2.45 2.54 -5.42
N VAL A 113 -3.01 3.74 -5.27
CA VAL A 113 -4.15 3.99 -4.39
C VAL A 113 -5.42 3.96 -5.22
N LEU A 114 -6.35 3.09 -4.88
CA LEU A 114 -7.64 2.98 -5.54
C LEU A 114 -8.65 3.81 -4.74
N PHE A 115 -9.24 4.81 -5.39
CA PHE A 115 -10.24 5.69 -4.78
C PHE A 115 -11.61 5.45 -5.43
N GLY A 116 -12.61 5.04 -4.66
CA GLY A 116 -13.97 4.83 -5.15
C GLY A 116 -14.64 6.15 -5.53
N LYS A 117 -14.84 6.39 -6.82
CA LYS A 117 -15.47 7.63 -7.31
C LYS A 117 -16.99 7.64 -7.12
N LEU A 118 -17.61 6.46 -7.04
CA LEU A 118 -19.03 6.33 -6.79
C LEU A 118 -19.29 6.37 -5.28
N ARG A 119 -20.24 7.21 -4.86
CA ARG A 119 -20.58 7.46 -3.45
C ARG A 119 -19.32 7.77 -2.59
N PRO A 120 -18.58 8.86 -2.89
CA PRO A 120 -17.34 9.20 -2.17
C PRO A 120 -17.48 9.26 -0.64
N TYR A 121 -18.65 9.63 -0.13
CA TYR A 121 -18.97 9.64 1.31
C TYR A 121 -18.80 8.29 2.03
N LEU A 122 -18.75 7.17 1.29
CA LEU A 122 -18.43 5.85 1.84
C LEU A 122 -16.92 5.67 2.11
N ALA A 123 -16.08 6.59 1.65
CA ALA A 123 -14.63 6.59 1.86
C ALA A 123 -13.97 5.22 1.55
N LYS A 124 -14.36 4.62 0.43
CA LYS A 124 -13.77 3.36 -0.06
C LYS A 124 -12.46 3.67 -0.79
N VAL A 125 -11.38 3.62 -0.03
CA VAL A 125 -10.02 3.87 -0.51
C VAL A 125 -9.14 2.71 -0.07
N VAL A 126 -8.25 2.24 -0.94
CA VAL A 126 -7.35 1.13 -0.62
C VAL A 126 -5.99 1.29 -1.31
N CYS A 127 -4.92 0.79 -0.70
CA CYS A 127 -3.57 0.74 -1.27
C CYS A 127 -3.08 -0.72 -1.31
N PRO A 128 -3.38 -1.49 -2.37
CA PRO A 128 -3.01 -2.89 -2.45
C PRO A 128 -1.49 -3.10 -2.52
N GLY A 129 -0.98 -4.12 -1.83
CA GLY A 129 0.43 -4.51 -1.88
C GLY A 129 0.81 -5.33 -3.12
N ARG A 130 -0.16 -5.70 -3.97
CA ARG A 130 0.01 -6.49 -5.19
C ARG A 130 -0.67 -5.78 -6.37
N GLY A 131 -0.25 -6.12 -7.59
CA GLY A 131 -0.90 -5.63 -8.82
C GLY A 131 -2.22 -6.36 -9.10
N GLY A 132 -3.03 -5.79 -9.98
CA GLY A 132 -4.31 -6.38 -10.33
C GLY A 132 -5.14 -5.53 -11.27
N VAL A 133 -6.43 -5.84 -11.28
CA VAL A 133 -7.46 -5.10 -12.01
C VAL A 133 -8.58 -4.67 -11.07
N CYS A 134 -9.23 -3.56 -11.35
CA CYS A 134 -10.32 -3.04 -10.54
C CYS A 134 -11.50 -2.56 -11.38
N ALA A 135 -12.69 -2.56 -10.78
CA ALA A 135 -13.90 -2.04 -11.39
C ALA A 135 -13.71 -0.58 -11.87
N GLY A 136 -14.43 -0.19 -12.92
CA GLY A 136 -14.32 1.14 -13.54
C GLY A 136 -14.71 2.32 -12.62
N GLU A 137 -15.32 2.00 -11.49
CA GLU A 137 -15.69 2.92 -10.41
C GLU A 137 -14.49 3.43 -9.61
N PHE A 138 -13.35 2.74 -9.65
CA PHE A 138 -12.13 3.24 -9.03
C PHE A 138 -11.42 4.26 -9.92
N LEU A 139 -10.87 5.30 -9.29
CA LEU A 139 -9.73 6.04 -9.82
C LEU A 139 -8.46 5.30 -9.40
N VAL A 140 -7.54 5.06 -10.35
CA VAL A 140 -6.25 4.44 -10.07
C VAL A 140 -5.23 5.56 -9.88
N LEU A 141 -4.96 5.91 -8.63
CA LEU A 141 -4.12 7.04 -8.26
C LEU A 141 -2.69 6.57 -7.97
N ARG A 142 -1.77 6.91 -8.86
CA ARG A 142 -0.34 6.56 -8.75
C ARG A 142 0.46 7.74 -8.20
N PRO A 143 1.08 7.61 -7.01
CA PRO A 143 2.05 8.58 -6.52
C PRO A 143 3.23 8.73 -7.50
N ARG A 144 3.59 9.97 -7.83
CA ARG A 144 4.75 10.32 -8.67
C ARG A 144 5.86 11.01 -7.91
N HIS A 145 5.55 11.55 -6.74
CA HIS A 145 6.51 12.25 -5.90
C HIS A 145 7.20 11.26 -4.94
N THR A 146 8.53 11.30 -4.87
CA THR A 146 9.33 10.39 -4.04
C THR A 146 9.08 10.56 -2.55
N GLY A 147 8.75 11.78 -2.12
CA GLY A 147 8.36 12.09 -0.73
C GLY A 147 6.92 11.70 -0.38
N LEU A 148 6.10 11.24 -1.33
CA LEU A 148 4.71 10.87 -1.07
C LEU A 148 4.59 9.36 -0.81
N LEU A 149 4.37 8.99 0.45
CA LEU A 149 4.08 7.61 0.80
C LEU A 149 2.68 7.21 0.31
N PRO A 150 2.52 6.09 -0.44
CA PRO A 150 1.21 5.62 -0.89
C PRO A 150 0.21 5.37 0.25
N GLN A 151 0.71 4.84 1.37
CA GLN A 151 -0.09 4.62 2.57
C GLN A 151 -0.59 5.94 3.15
N TYR A 152 0.25 6.98 3.20
CA TYR A 152 -0.20 8.31 3.63
C TYR A 152 -1.26 8.88 2.69
N LEU A 153 -1.08 8.74 1.37
CA LEU A 153 -2.08 9.16 0.38
C LEU A 153 -3.42 8.43 0.58
N GLU A 154 -3.40 7.13 0.81
CA GLU A 154 -4.62 6.34 1.12
C GLU A 154 -5.34 6.88 2.36
N GLN A 155 -4.62 7.08 3.48
CA GLN A 155 -5.17 7.63 4.72
C GLN A 155 -5.74 9.05 4.53
N LEU A 156 -5.02 9.89 3.80
CA LEU A 156 -5.42 11.26 3.50
C LEU A 156 -6.73 11.27 2.71
N LEU A 157 -6.82 10.45 1.67
CA LEU A 157 -7.99 10.40 0.78
C LEU A 157 -9.25 9.83 1.44
N ARG A 158 -9.13 9.13 2.57
CA ARG A 158 -10.27 8.70 3.39
C ARG A 158 -10.50 9.54 4.63
N SER A 159 -9.79 10.66 4.77
CA SER A 159 -9.98 11.56 5.90
C SER A 159 -11.25 12.40 5.73
N LYS A 160 -11.88 12.78 6.86
CA LYS A 160 -13.09 13.63 6.84
C LYS A 160 -12.90 14.92 6.02
N PRO A 161 -11.78 15.66 6.14
CA PRO A 161 -11.58 16.87 5.33
C PRO A 161 -11.51 16.64 3.82
N VAL A 162 -11.23 15.42 3.35
CA VAL A 162 -11.24 15.11 1.91
C VAL A 162 -12.59 14.58 1.45
N ILE A 163 -13.24 13.77 2.28
CA ILE A 163 -14.49 13.08 1.92
C ILE A 163 -15.73 13.97 2.11
N LEU A 164 -15.70 14.87 3.09
CA LEU A 164 -16.84 15.72 3.47
C LEU A 164 -16.63 17.20 3.11
N ALA A 165 -15.60 17.52 2.33
CA ALA A 165 -15.34 18.85 1.80
C ALA A 165 -16.20 19.19 0.58
#